data_AF-A0A0K2J9Q0-F1
#
_entry.id   AF-A0A0K2J9Q0-F1
#
_cell.length_a   1.000
_cell.length_b   1.000
_cell.length_c   1.000
_cell.angle_alpha   90.00
_cell.angle_beta   90.00
_cell.angle_gamma   90.00
#
_symmetry.space_group_name_H-M   'P 1'
#
loop_
_entity.id
_entity.type
_entity.pdbx_description
1 polymer ?
#
loop_
_entity_poly.entity_id
_entity_poly.type
_entity_poly.pdbx_seq_one_letter_code
_entity_poly.pdbx_strand_id
1 'polypeptide(L)'
;MTPGYTLIRKSDIKITADENKINNHNETWELRMESKYKNSPIFGCHTIECMKNILKEHPEIQFDVNEVSNGIKSVKYRVPKRNSAQVIEQNNGVVEHREFVRNPKTVYDTRVYKTEDLTKQVINEVKNVITPNDVQRAYSNPNRNVPLDIKINNQKIRVNIKSDASTGGIEIDGYYFHGN
;
A
#
# COMPACT_ATOMS: atom_id res chain seq x y z
N MET A 1 13.71 25.49 -33.72
CA MET A 1 13.39 24.98 -32.38
C MET A 1 11.89 24.87 -32.29
N THR A 2 11.35 23.65 -32.24
CA THR A 2 9.89 23.43 -32.14
C THR A 2 9.50 23.46 -30.66
N PRO A 3 8.58 24.32 -30.23
CA PRO A 3 8.09 24.31 -28.85
C PRO A 3 7.46 22.95 -28.55
N GLY A 4 7.96 22.26 -27.52
CA GLY A 4 7.38 21.01 -27.05
C GLY A 4 6.00 21.28 -26.45
N TYR A 5 4.95 20.84 -27.12
CA TYR A 5 3.60 20.86 -26.58
C TYR A 5 3.45 19.68 -25.61
N THR A 6 3.06 19.96 -24.37
CA THR A 6 2.61 18.93 -23.43
C THR A 6 1.19 18.53 -23.80
N LEU A 7 1.00 17.35 -24.42
CA LEU A 7 -0.31 16.77 -24.64
C LEU A 7 -0.87 16.30 -23.28
N ILE A 8 -1.78 17.09 -22.69
CA ILE A 8 -2.59 16.65 -21.55
C ILE A 8 -3.65 15.68 -22.10
N ARG A 9 -3.40 14.38 -22.01
CA ARG A 9 -4.38 13.36 -22.37
C ARG A 9 -5.45 13.33 -21.30
N LYS A 10 -6.60 13.97 -21.53
CA LYS A 10 -7.80 13.66 -20.75
C LYS A 10 -8.37 12.35 -21.29
N SER A 11 -8.30 11.28 -20.51
CA SER A 11 -8.99 10.04 -20.86
C SER A 11 -10.48 10.20 -20.55
N ASP A 12 -11.37 9.75 -21.44
CA ASP A 12 -12.80 9.60 -21.14
C ASP A 12 -13.09 8.37 -20.25
N ILE A 13 -12.04 7.69 -19.77
CA ILE A 13 -12.14 6.54 -18.88
C ILE A 13 -12.68 7.03 -17.54
N LYS A 14 -13.80 6.44 -17.12
CA LYS A 14 -14.39 6.70 -15.81
C LYS A 14 -13.54 6.04 -14.73
N ILE A 15 -13.27 6.80 -13.67
CA ILE A 15 -12.50 6.37 -12.53
C ILE A 15 -13.30 6.66 -11.27
N THR A 16 -13.52 5.64 -10.46
CA THR A 16 -14.10 5.74 -9.13
C THR A 16 -13.03 5.50 -8.06
N ALA A 17 -13.17 6.18 -6.93
CA ALA A 17 -12.28 6.03 -5.79
C ALA A 17 -13.05 6.46 -4.54
N ASP A 18 -13.09 5.58 -3.53
CA ASP A 18 -13.57 5.94 -2.20
C ASP A 18 -12.37 6.43 -1.38
N GLU A 19 -12.19 7.75 -1.33
CA GLU A 19 -11.08 8.39 -0.60
C GLU A 19 -11.06 7.98 0.88
N ASN A 20 -12.24 7.84 1.51
CA ASN A 20 -12.32 7.47 2.93
C ASN A 20 -11.84 6.04 3.16
N LYS A 21 -12.29 5.09 2.32
CA LYS A 21 -11.82 3.69 2.35
C LYS A 21 -10.31 3.61 2.15
N ILE A 22 -9.78 4.33 1.16
CA ILE A 22 -8.34 4.34 0.84
C ILE A 22 -7.53 4.94 1.98
N ASN A 23 -7.92 6.11 2.47
CA ASN A 23 -7.23 6.81 3.56
C ASN A 23 -7.26 5.96 4.84
N ASN A 24 -8.41 5.37 5.17
CA ASN A 24 -8.53 4.48 6.31
C ASN A 24 -7.59 3.27 6.19
N HIS A 25 -7.47 2.65 5.01
CA HIS A 25 -6.53 1.54 4.80
C HIS A 25 -5.06 1.95 4.97
N ASN A 26 -4.71 3.17 4.60
CA ASN A 26 -3.37 3.70 4.77
C ASN A 26 -3.03 3.99 6.24
N GLU A 27 -4.00 4.43 7.02
CA GLU A 27 -3.78 4.92 8.39
C GLU A 27 -4.09 3.90 9.48
N THR A 28 -4.87 2.87 9.15
CA THR A 28 -5.25 1.81 10.09
C THR A 28 -4.55 0.50 9.75
N TRP A 29 -4.59 -0.42 10.71
CA TRP A 29 -3.93 -1.71 10.60
C TRP A 29 -4.81 -2.84 11.11
N GLU A 30 -4.56 -4.03 10.58
CA GLU A 30 -5.09 -5.27 11.11
C GLU A 30 -3.93 -6.28 11.24
N LEU A 31 -3.76 -6.86 12.43
CA LEU A 31 -2.77 -7.90 12.66
C LEU A 31 -3.35 -9.27 12.36
N ARG A 32 -2.86 -9.85 11.28
CA ARG A 32 -3.25 -11.15 10.75
C ARG A 32 -2.20 -12.20 11.07
N MET A 33 -2.33 -12.79 12.25
CA MET A 33 -1.33 -13.72 12.79
C MET A 33 -1.49 -15.16 12.28
N GLU A 34 -2.51 -15.50 11.51
CA GLU A 34 -2.63 -16.87 10.97
C GLU A 34 -1.48 -17.23 10.01
N SER A 35 -1.16 -18.53 9.89
CA SER A 35 -0.06 -19.02 9.03
C SER A 35 -0.26 -18.68 7.55
N LYS A 36 -1.51 -18.60 7.07
CA LYS A 36 -1.85 -18.19 5.69
C LYS A 36 -1.40 -16.76 5.36
N TYR A 37 -1.18 -15.93 6.37
CA TYR A 37 -0.72 -14.54 6.21
C TYR A 37 0.78 -14.35 6.49
N LYS A 38 1.57 -15.43 6.52
CA LYS A 38 3.02 -15.38 6.83
C LYS A 38 3.82 -14.32 6.07
N ASN A 39 3.40 -13.97 4.85
CA ASN A 39 4.09 -13.00 3.99
C ASN A 39 3.62 -11.55 4.19
N SER A 40 2.49 -11.32 4.87
CA SER A 40 1.98 -9.97 5.16
C SER A 40 1.09 -9.95 6.41
N PRO A 41 1.63 -10.24 7.62
CA PRO A 41 0.84 -10.21 8.85
C PRO A 41 0.28 -8.83 9.22
N ILE A 42 0.92 -7.73 8.80
CA ILE A 42 0.39 -6.38 8.99
C ILE A 42 -0.35 -5.98 7.71
N PHE A 43 -1.68 -5.96 7.77
CA PHE A 43 -2.53 -5.50 6.67
C PHE A 43 -2.85 -4.01 6.82
N GLY A 44 -2.82 -3.26 5.71
CA GLY A 44 -2.88 -1.79 5.74
C GLY A 44 -1.59 -1.15 6.26
N CYS A 45 -1.73 -0.03 6.97
CA CYS A 45 -0.65 0.62 7.72
C CYS A 45 0.50 1.16 6.88
N HIS A 46 0.20 2.11 6.00
CA HIS A 46 1.17 2.74 5.11
C HIS A 46 1.74 4.05 5.65
N THR A 47 1.40 4.47 6.87
CA THR A 47 1.99 5.64 7.54
C THR A 47 2.97 5.24 8.64
N ILE A 48 3.97 6.11 8.90
CA ILE A 48 4.92 5.89 10.00
C ILE A 48 4.23 5.99 11.37
N GLU A 49 3.20 6.83 11.51
CA GLU A 49 2.37 6.93 12.71
C GLU A 49 1.69 5.60 13.00
N CYS A 50 1.13 4.95 11.97
CA CYS A 50 0.50 3.65 12.12
C CYS A 50 1.50 2.59 12.61
N MET A 51 2.73 2.56 12.05
CA MET A 51 3.77 1.62 12.52
C MET A 51 4.19 1.88 13.97
N LYS A 52 4.25 3.14 14.41
CA LYS A 52 4.52 3.49 15.81
C LYS A 52 3.40 3.00 16.74
N ASN A 53 2.14 3.09 16.31
CA ASN A 53 1.00 2.59 17.08
C ASN A 53 1.08 1.06 17.23
N ILE A 54 1.41 0.34 16.15
CA ILE A 54 1.65 -1.11 16.24
C ILE A 54 2.76 -1.42 17.25
N LEU A 55 3.90 -0.73 17.19
CA LEU A 55 5.01 -0.98 18.13
C LEU A 55 4.61 -0.70 19.59
N LYS A 56 3.73 0.27 19.81
CA LYS A 56 3.20 0.58 21.15
C LYS A 56 2.27 -0.51 21.68
N GLU A 57 1.36 -1.01 20.84
CA GLU A 57 0.38 -2.03 21.21
C GLU A 57 0.97 -3.45 21.20
N HIS A 58 1.99 -3.66 20.37
CA HIS A 58 2.66 -4.94 20.14
C HIS A 58 4.19 -4.78 20.17
N PRO A 59 4.77 -4.46 21.33
CA PRO A 59 6.21 -4.25 21.50
C PRO A 59 7.05 -5.50 21.19
N GLU A 60 6.42 -6.68 21.16
CA GLU A 60 7.05 -7.94 20.79
C GLU A 60 7.33 -8.06 19.29
N ILE A 61 6.69 -7.25 18.43
CA ILE A 61 6.96 -7.24 16.99
C ILE A 61 8.28 -6.50 16.74
N GLN A 62 9.14 -7.12 15.95
CA GLN A 62 10.44 -6.54 15.63
C GLN A 62 10.40 -5.88 14.26
N PHE A 63 10.86 -4.63 14.21
CA PHE A 63 10.98 -3.82 13.01
C PHE A 63 12.44 -3.50 12.71
N ASP A 64 12.80 -3.63 11.44
CA ASP A 64 14.04 -3.15 10.83
C ASP A 64 13.64 -2.10 9.79
N VAL A 65 14.02 -0.85 10.05
CA VAL A 65 13.53 0.33 9.33
C VAL A 65 14.69 1.01 8.62
N ASN A 66 14.54 1.18 7.31
CA ASN A 66 15.53 1.82 6.46
C ASN A 66 14.87 2.97 5.69
N GLU A 67 15.54 4.12 5.61
CA GLU A 67 15.11 5.23 4.75
C GLU A 67 15.30 4.81 3.28
N VAL A 68 14.30 5.06 2.44
CA VAL A 68 14.35 4.78 1.00
C VAL A 68 14.55 6.07 0.21
N SER A 69 13.78 7.09 0.58
CA SER A 69 13.80 8.43 -0.01
C SER A 69 13.11 9.38 0.96
N ASN A 70 13.15 10.69 0.70
CA ASN A 70 12.65 11.72 1.61
C ASN A 70 11.24 11.42 2.16
N GLY A 71 11.17 11.00 3.43
CA GLY A 71 9.90 10.72 4.09
C GLY A 71 9.27 9.38 3.72
N ILE A 72 9.99 8.48 3.06
CA ILE A 72 9.55 7.12 2.69
C ILE A 72 10.53 6.11 3.27
N LYS A 73 10.00 5.13 3.98
CA LYS A 73 10.76 4.10 4.68
C LYS A 73 10.36 2.71 4.23
N SER A 74 11.34 1.82 4.16
CA SER A 74 11.15 0.38 4.04
C SER A 74 11.21 -0.24 5.42
N VAL A 75 10.17 -0.96 5.80
CA VAL A 75 10.03 -1.61 7.10
C VAL A 75 9.98 -3.11 6.89
N LYS A 76 11.09 -3.78 7.19
CA LYS A 76 11.16 -5.24 7.28
C LYS A 76 10.76 -5.61 8.71
N TYR A 77 9.95 -6.64 8.87
CA TYR A 77 9.42 -7.00 10.19
C TYR A 77 9.24 -8.50 10.37
N ARG A 78 9.24 -8.92 11.63
CA ARG A 78 8.86 -10.27 12.02
C ARG A 78 7.94 -10.23 13.22
N VAL A 79 6.93 -11.09 13.18
CA VAL A 79 5.93 -11.21 14.23
C VAL A 79 6.22 -12.45 15.09
N PRO A 80 5.73 -12.51 16.33
CA PRO A 80 5.89 -13.69 17.18
C PRO A 80 5.33 -14.97 16.53
N LYS A 81 5.93 -16.10 16.86
CA LYS A 81 5.29 -17.40 16.68
C LYS A 81 4.13 -17.53 17.67
N ARG A 82 3.11 -18.27 17.26
CA ARG A 82 1.96 -18.59 18.09
C ARG A 82 1.67 -20.07 17.99
N ASN A 83 1.37 -20.70 19.11
CA ASN A 83 0.96 -22.09 19.16
C ASN A 83 -0.48 -22.26 18.63
N SER A 84 -0.99 -23.50 18.64
CA SER A 84 -2.36 -23.80 18.16
C SER A 84 -3.45 -23.05 18.92
N ALA A 85 -3.22 -22.68 20.18
CA ALA A 85 -4.13 -21.89 21.01
C ALA A 85 -3.97 -20.36 20.81
N GLN A 86 -3.21 -19.93 19.80
CA GLN A 86 -2.90 -18.52 19.51
C GLN A 86 -2.10 -17.81 20.61
N VAL A 87 -1.44 -18.54 21.50
CA VAL A 87 -0.56 -17.96 22.54
C VAL A 87 0.84 -17.78 21.98
N ILE A 88 1.49 -16.66 22.30
CA ILE A 88 2.87 -16.36 21.89
C ILE A 88 3.82 -17.45 22.41
N GLU A 89 4.64 -18.01 21.53
CA GLU A 89 5.65 -18.99 21.91
C GLU A 89 6.86 -18.30 22.54
N GLN A 90 7.34 -18.87 23.65
CA GLN A 90 8.51 -18.40 24.37
C GLN A 90 9.44 -19.56 24.68
N ASN A 91 10.75 -19.31 24.61
CA ASN A 91 11.79 -20.24 25.01
C ASN A 91 12.65 -19.57 26.10
N ASN A 92 12.63 -20.13 27.32
CA ASN A 92 13.29 -19.54 28.49
C ASN A 92 12.93 -18.05 28.72
N GLY A 93 11.66 -17.70 28.53
CA GLY A 93 11.16 -16.33 28.68
C GLY A 93 11.47 -15.39 27.51
N VAL A 94 12.15 -15.87 26.46
CA VAL A 94 12.42 -15.11 25.23
C VAL A 94 11.34 -15.41 24.19
N VAL A 95 10.70 -14.38 23.65
CA VAL A 95 9.71 -14.51 22.56
C VAL A 95 10.36 -15.11 21.33
N GLU A 96 9.76 -16.17 20.77
CA GLU A 96 10.17 -16.70 19.48
C GLU A 96 9.47 -15.96 18.35
N HIS A 97 10.23 -15.64 17.28
CA HIS A 97 9.70 -14.96 16.10
C HIS A 97 9.65 -15.87 14.89
N ARG A 98 8.75 -15.55 13.96
CA ARG A 98 8.82 -16.05 12.59
C ARG A 98 10.06 -15.49 11.90
N GLU A 99 10.36 -16.06 10.74
CA GLU A 99 11.25 -15.38 9.80
C GLU A 99 10.70 -14.00 9.44
N PHE A 100 11.61 -13.09 9.09
CA PHE A 100 11.22 -11.80 8.54
C PHE A 100 10.37 -11.98 7.30
N VAL A 101 9.38 -11.10 7.14
CA VAL A 101 8.57 -11.09 5.91
C VAL A 101 9.46 -10.94 4.69
N ARG A 102 9.11 -11.68 3.63
CA ARG A 102 9.87 -11.67 2.37
C ARG A 102 9.89 -10.28 1.74
N ASN A 103 8.75 -9.58 1.78
CA ASN A 103 8.59 -8.26 1.21
C ASN A 103 8.42 -7.24 2.35
N PRO A 104 9.36 -6.29 2.52
CA PRO A 104 9.18 -5.18 3.43
C PRO A 104 7.95 -4.34 3.07
N LYS A 105 7.37 -3.68 4.08
CA LYS A 105 6.31 -2.69 3.86
C LYS A 105 6.95 -1.34 3.58
N THR A 106 6.41 -0.61 2.62
CA THR A 106 6.73 0.81 2.43
C THR A 106 5.75 1.66 3.21
N VAL A 107 6.28 2.60 3.99
CA VAL A 107 5.50 3.56 4.78
C VAL A 107 6.01 4.96 4.55
N TYR A 108 5.14 5.95 4.70
CA TYR A 108 5.50 7.36 4.54
C TYR A 108 5.28 8.17 5.81
N ASP A 109 6.06 9.25 5.93
CA ASP A 109 5.93 10.25 6.99
C ASP A 109 4.80 11.22 6.63
N THR A 110 3.76 11.28 7.47
CA THR A 110 2.59 12.13 7.22
C THR A 110 2.89 13.63 7.28
N ARG A 111 4.05 14.01 7.85
CA ARG A 111 4.55 15.39 7.84
C ARG A 111 5.12 15.80 6.49
N VAL A 112 5.55 14.83 5.68
CA VAL A 112 6.03 15.04 4.29
C VAL A 112 4.88 14.82 3.30
N TYR A 113 4.09 13.77 3.53
CA TYR A 113 2.97 13.39 2.68
C TYR A 113 1.68 13.29 3.49
N LYS A 114 0.88 14.36 3.52
CA LYS A 114 -0.45 14.30 4.13
C LYS A 114 -1.32 13.30 3.36
N THR A 115 -1.89 12.30 4.04
CA THR A 115 -2.62 11.18 3.42
C THR A 115 -3.69 11.64 2.43
N GLU A 116 -4.55 12.58 2.84
CA GLU A 116 -5.64 13.10 2.00
C GLU A 116 -5.12 13.76 0.71
N ASP A 117 -4.04 14.54 0.82
CA ASP A 117 -3.46 15.26 -0.32
C ASP A 117 -2.73 14.28 -1.26
N LEU A 118 -2.05 13.28 -0.70
CA LEU A 118 -1.42 12.22 -1.48
C LEU A 118 -2.45 11.39 -2.23
N THR A 119 -3.56 11.01 -1.58
CA THR A 119 -4.65 10.27 -2.22
C THR A 119 -5.26 11.03 -3.38
N LYS A 120 -5.48 12.35 -3.23
CA LYS A 120 -5.95 13.21 -4.34
C LYS A 120 -4.93 13.29 -5.48
N GLN A 121 -3.65 13.41 -5.18
CA GLN A 121 -2.59 13.39 -6.20
C GLN A 121 -2.56 12.05 -6.96
N VAL A 122 -2.70 10.92 -6.25
CA VAL A 122 -2.79 9.58 -6.86
C VAL A 122 -3.99 9.49 -7.80
N ILE A 123 -5.18 9.88 -7.35
CA ILE A 123 -6.39 9.83 -8.18
C ILE A 123 -6.23 10.69 -9.44
N ASN A 124 -5.68 11.90 -9.29
CA ASN A 124 -5.44 12.80 -10.41
C ASN A 124 -4.41 12.25 -11.40
N GLU A 125 -3.33 11.66 -10.91
CA GLU A 125 -2.32 11.08 -11.79
C GLU A 125 -2.84 9.83 -12.51
N VAL A 126 -3.62 8.98 -11.84
CA VAL A 126 -4.29 7.85 -12.50
C VAL A 126 -5.18 8.34 -13.65
N LYS A 127 -5.94 9.42 -13.47
CA LYS A 127 -6.75 10.03 -14.56
C LYS A 127 -5.92 10.49 -15.76
N ASN A 128 -4.66 10.87 -15.55
CA ASN A 128 -3.78 11.33 -16.62
C ASN A 128 -3.15 10.17 -17.39
N VAL A 129 -2.84 9.06 -16.71
CA VAL A 129 -2.00 7.99 -17.28
C VAL A 129 -2.76 6.72 -17.66
N ILE A 130 -3.97 6.51 -17.13
CA ILE A 130 -4.77 5.31 -17.39
C ILE A 130 -5.01 5.11 -18.89
N THR A 131 -4.99 3.86 -19.34
CA THR A 131 -5.22 3.51 -20.75
C THR A 131 -6.38 2.51 -20.91
N PRO A 132 -6.98 2.40 -22.12
CA PRO A 132 -7.96 1.36 -22.40
C PRO A 132 -7.43 -0.07 -22.15
N ASN A 133 -6.13 -0.29 -22.33
CA ASN A 133 -5.51 -1.58 -22.01
C ASN A 133 -5.56 -1.87 -20.51
N ASP A 134 -5.37 -0.88 -19.64
CA ASP A 134 -5.51 -1.07 -18.20
C ASP A 134 -6.93 -1.42 -17.80
N VAL A 135 -7.93 -0.77 -18.43
CA VAL A 135 -9.35 -1.13 -18.25
C VAL A 135 -9.57 -2.58 -18.67
N GLN A 136 -9.11 -2.98 -19.86
CA GLN A 136 -9.24 -4.36 -20.33
C GLN A 136 -8.58 -5.37 -19.39
N ARG A 137 -7.37 -5.06 -18.86
CA ARG A 137 -6.70 -5.91 -17.88
C ARG A 137 -7.52 -6.07 -16.61
N ALA A 138 -8.12 -4.97 -16.12
CA ALA A 138 -8.98 -5.00 -14.94
C ALA A 138 -10.22 -5.89 -15.15
N TYR A 139 -10.91 -5.74 -16.29
CA TYR A 139 -12.07 -6.57 -16.64
C TYR A 139 -11.72 -8.04 -16.90
N SER A 140 -10.50 -8.31 -17.38
CA SER A 140 -10.01 -9.69 -17.54
C SER A 140 -9.65 -10.35 -16.21
N ASN A 141 -9.58 -9.58 -15.12
CA ASN A 141 -9.23 -10.04 -13.77
C ASN A 141 -10.26 -9.57 -12.73
N PRO A 142 -11.57 -9.88 -12.89
CA PRO A 142 -12.63 -9.25 -12.09
C PRO A 142 -12.56 -9.57 -10.59
N ASN A 143 -11.86 -10.66 -10.22
CA ASN A 143 -11.72 -11.10 -8.83
C ASN A 143 -10.39 -10.65 -8.18
N ARG A 144 -9.59 -9.81 -8.85
CA ARG A 144 -8.26 -9.42 -8.37
C ARG A 144 -7.93 -7.98 -8.72
N ASN A 145 -7.07 -7.39 -7.90
CA ASN A 145 -6.50 -6.08 -8.18
C ASN A 145 -5.45 -6.23 -9.28
N VAL A 146 -5.44 -5.31 -10.23
CA VAL A 146 -4.40 -5.17 -11.23
C VAL A 146 -3.50 -4.00 -10.83
N PRO A 147 -2.17 -4.15 -10.88
CA PRO A 147 -1.27 -3.05 -10.57
C PRO A 147 -1.18 -2.05 -11.73
N LEU A 148 -1.22 -0.78 -11.39
CA LEU A 148 -0.85 0.35 -12.23
C LEU A 148 0.26 1.13 -11.51
N ASP A 149 1.45 1.17 -12.11
CA ASP A 149 2.58 1.91 -11.54
C ASP A 149 2.58 3.34 -12.07
N ILE A 150 2.54 4.32 -11.17
CA ILE A 150 2.55 5.75 -11.45
C ILE A 150 3.74 6.42 -10.77
N LYS A 151 3.95 7.71 -11.05
CA LYS A 151 4.95 8.53 -10.35
C LYS A 151 4.34 9.81 -9.82
N ILE A 152 4.60 10.12 -8.56
CA ILE A 152 4.25 11.40 -7.93
C ILE A 152 5.53 11.96 -7.32
N ASN A 153 5.91 13.18 -7.71
CA ASN A 153 7.14 13.84 -7.24
C ASN A 153 8.38 12.92 -7.35
N ASN A 154 8.50 12.22 -8.49
CA ASN A 154 9.54 11.23 -8.80
C ASN A 154 9.58 9.99 -7.89
N GLN A 155 8.59 9.80 -7.01
CA GLN A 155 8.41 8.58 -6.23
C GLN A 155 7.52 7.60 -6.98
N LYS A 156 7.94 6.34 -7.08
CA LYS A 156 7.13 5.26 -7.66
C LYS A 156 6.00 4.91 -6.69
N ILE A 157 4.77 4.87 -7.20
CA ILE A 157 3.60 4.44 -6.44
C ILE A 157 2.92 3.34 -7.23
N ARG A 158 2.60 2.24 -6.57
CA ARG A 158 1.77 1.18 -7.13
C ARG A 158 0.34 1.40 -6.69
N VAL A 159 -0.54 1.58 -7.68
CA VAL A 159 -1.98 1.71 -7.49
C VAL A 159 -2.63 0.38 -7.82
N ASN A 160 -3.53 -0.07 -6.96
CA ASN A 160 -4.35 -1.24 -7.17
C ASN A 160 -5.66 -0.80 -7.85
N ILE A 161 -5.88 -1.23 -9.09
CA ILE A 161 -7.10 -0.95 -9.84
C ILE A 161 -7.98 -2.20 -10.00
N LYS A 162 -9.30 -2.02 -10.01
CA LYS A 162 -10.30 -3.06 -10.28
C LYS A 162 -11.24 -2.61 -11.39
N SER A 163 -11.93 -3.55 -12.03
CA SER A 163 -13.02 -3.21 -12.95
C SER A 163 -14.20 -2.62 -12.19
N ASP A 164 -14.75 -1.51 -12.67
CA ASP A 164 -15.98 -0.94 -12.15
C ASP A 164 -17.11 -1.14 -13.16
N ALA A 165 -17.85 -2.24 -12.99
CA ALA A 165 -18.96 -2.61 -13.86
C ALA A 165 -20.10 -1.58 -13.86
N SER A 166 -20.26 -0.77 -12.81
CA SER A 166 -21.33 0.23 -12.71
C SER A 166 -21.09 1.43 -13.63
N THR A 167 -19.81 1.79 -13.83
CA THR A 167 -19.44 2.92 -14.66
C THR A 167 -18.98 2.49 -16.05
N GLY A 168 -18.50 1.26 -16.21
CA GLY A 168 -17.77 0.81 -17.41
C GLY A 168 -16.28 1.15 -17.36
N GLY A 169 -15.78 1.55 -16.18
CA GLY A 169 -14.43 2.07 -15.97
C GLY A 169 -13.62 1.25 -14.97
N ILE A 170 -12.84 1.93 -14.14
CA ILE A 170 -12.05 1.30 -13.07
C ILE A 170 -12.31 1.92 -11.71
N GLU A 171 -12.15 1.13 -10.65
CA GLU A 171 -12.08 1.57 -9.26
C GLU A 171 -10.61 1.59 -8.82
N ILE A 172 -10.18 2.65 -8.14
CA ILE A 172 -8.93 2.65 -7.37
C ILE A 172 -9.23 2.05 -5.98
N ASP A 173 -8.71 0.86 -5.71
CA ASP A 173 -8.95 0.12 -4.46
C ASP A 173 -7.93 0.48 -3.36
N GLY A 174 -6.81 1.10 -3.73
CA GLY A 174 -5.76 1.54 -2.81
C GLY A 174 -4.43 1.77 -3.51
N TYR A 175 -3.43 2.27 -2.78
CA TYR A 175 -2.09 2.49 -3.30
C TYR A 175 -1.03 2.35 -2.21
N TYR A 176 0.22 2.20 -2.61
CA TYR A 176 1.37 2.26 -1.72
C TYR A 176 2.63 2.69 -2.50
N PHE A 177 3.59 3.28 -1.80
CA PHE A 177 4.91 3.56 -2.40
C PHE A 177 5.56 2.24 -2.83
N HIS A 178 6.09 2.18 -4.04
CA HIS A 178 6.77 0.99 -4.54
C HIS A 178 8.28 1.23 -4.53
N GLY A 179 9.04 0.31 -3.93
CA GLY A 179 10.51 0.39 -3.92
C GLY A 179 11.06 0.52 -5.33
N ASN A 180 12.12 1.32 -5.48
CA ASN A 180 12.74 1.56 -6.78
C ASN A 180 13.43 0.33 -7.37
#